data_AF-A0A814KWJ9-F1
#
_entry.id   AF-A0A814KWJ9-F1
#
_cell.length_a   1.000
_cell.length_b   1.000
_cell.length_c   1.000
_cell.angle_alpha   90.00
_cell.angle_beta   90.00
_cell.angle_gamma   90.00
#
_symmetry.space_group_name_H-M   'P 1'
#
loop_
_entity.id
_entity.type
_entity.pdbx_description
1 polymer ?
#
loop_
_entity_poly.entity_id
_entity_poly.type
_entity_poly.pdbx_seq_one_letter_code
_entity_poly.pdbx_strand_id
1 'polypeptide(L)'
;RSGTTQGEVVIDKIWCCGLVMDDQRYLYVSDDGKQEVRRYKFGDNSGILVAGGNGQGGGLNQLNTPTFLFVDRDHSVYVSDY
;
A
#
# COMPACT_ATOMS: atom_id res chain seq x y z
N ARG A 1 -0.45 28.65 18.31
CA ARG A 1 -0.55 27.49 17.38
C ARG A 1 0.18 27.90 16.10
N SER A 2 1.43 27.48 15.93
CA SER A 2 2.24 27.82 14.75
C SER A 2 1.74 26.99 13.57
N GLY A 3 1.28 27.66 12.52
CA GLY A 3 0.81 27.06 11.28
C GLY A 3 1.98 26.67 10.38
N THR A 4 2.57 25.50 10.63
CA THR A 4 3.48 24.87 9.68
C THR A 4 2.68 24.00 8.72
N THR A 5 2.60 24.43 7.46
CA THR A 5 2.03 23.69 6.32
C THR A 5 3.07 22.85 5.57
N GLN A 6 4.20 22.51 6.20
CA GLN A 6 5.16 21.61 5.56
C GLN A 6 4.58 20.20 5.52
N GLY A 7 4.28 19.73 4.31
CA GLY A 7 3.96 18.33 4.05
C GLY A 7 5.19 17.46 4.31
N GLU A 8 4.97 16.30 4.92
CA GLU A 8 5.98 15.27 5.10
C GLU A 8 5.86 14.26 3.96
N VAL A 9 6.99 13.91 3.34
CA VAL A 9 7.04 12.78 2.41
C VAL A 9 7.11 11.51 3.24
N VAL A 10 6.00 10.79 3.31
CA VAL A 10 5.88 9.55 4.09
C VAL A 10 6.41 8.35 3.29
N ILE A 11 6.26 8.38 1.96
CA ILE A 11 6.68 7.29 1.09
C ILE A 11 7.16 7.85 -0.26
N ASP A 12 8.26 7.34 -0.78
CA ASP A 12 8.80 7.64 -2.10
C ASP A 12 9.11 6.36 -2.90
N LYS A 13 9.45 6.50 -4.20
CA LYS A 13 9.92 5.40 -5.07
C LYS A 13 8.97 4.19 -5.15
N ILE A 14 7.68 4.46 -5.17
CA ILE A 14 6.64 3.48 -5.48
C ILE A 14 6.10 3.75 -6.88
N TRP A 15 6.04 2.70 -7.70
CA TRP A 15 5.23 2.72 -8.92
C TRP A 15 3.77 2.48 -8.53
N CYS A 16 3.19 3.52 -7.93
CA CYS A 16 1.93 3.43 -7.21
C CYS A 16 0.74 3.46 -8.17
N CYS A 17 -0.14 2.46 -8.06
CA CYS A 17 -1.42 2.45 -8.78
C CYS A 17 -2.61 2.76 -7.87
N GLY A 18 -2.55 2.42 -6.58
CA GLY A 18 -3.63 2.63 -5.63
C GLY A 18 -3.13 2.92 -4.21
N LEU A 19 -3.89 3.75 -3.49
CA LEU A 19 -3.63 4.08 -2.08
C LEU A 19 -4.93 4.13 -1.28
N VAL A 20 -4.88 3.67 -0.03
CA VAL A 20 -6.01 3.73 0.92
C VAL A 20 -5.48 3.83 2.34
N MET A 21 -6.23 4.49 3.23
CA MET A 21 -5.89 4.63 4.64
C MET A 21 -6.99 3.99 5.50
N ASP A 22 -6.59 3.22 6.51
CA ASP A 22 -7.53 2.69 7.51
C ASP A 22 -7.79 3.69 8.65
N ASP A 23 -8.71 3.35 9.54
CA ASP A 23 -9.07 4.14 10.73
C ASP A 23 -7.98 4.14 11.81
N GLN A 24 -6.99 3.25 11.73
CA GLN A 24 -5.78 3.24 12.56
C GLN A 24 -4.65 4.13 12.00
N ARG A 25 -4.88 4.81 10.87
CA ARG A 25 -3.92 5.68 10.18
C ARG A 25 -2.71 4.94 9.59
N TYR A 26 -2.91 3.69 9.17
CA TYR A 26 -1.98 3.01 8.27
C TYR A 26 -2.31 3.33 6.82
N LEU A 27 -1.29 3.64 6.03
CA LEU A 27 -1.38 3.86 4.59
C LEU A 27 -1.00 2.56 3.86
N TYR A 28 -1.89 2.08 3.00
CA TYR A 28 -1.69 0.92 2.16
C TYR A 28 -1.47 1.39 0.73
N VAL A 29 -0.46 0.84 0.08
CA VAL A 29 -0.08 1.24 -1.28
C VAL A 29 0.19 0.00 -2.11
N SER A 30 -0.36 -0.04 -3.33
CA SER A 30 -0.01 -1.05 -4.33
C SER A 30 1.14 -0.54 -5.19
N ASP A 31 2.13 -1.40 -5.42
CA ASP A 31 3.25 -1.15 -6.32
C ASP A 31 3.14 -2.17 -7.46
N ASP A 32 2.73 -1.72 -8.66
CA ASP A 32 2.54 -2.63 -9.79
C ASP A 32 3.88 -3.11 -10.36
N GLY A 33 4.90 -2.27 -10.38
CA GLY A 33 6.24 -2.65 -10.82
C GLY A 33 6.88 -3.70 -9.91
N LYS A 34 6.48 -3.77 -8.64
CA LYS A 34 6.92 -4.81 -7.69
C LYS A 34 5.89 -5.91 -7.43
N GLN A 35 4.68 -5.79 -7.95
CA GLN A 35 3.60 -6.76 -7.77
C GLN A 35 3.33 -7.05 -6.28
N GLU A 36 3.21 -5.99 -5.49
CA GLU A 36 3.06 -6.07 -4.05
C GLU A 36 2.11 -5.01 -3.49
N VAL A 37 1.60 -5.27 -2.29
CA VAL A 37 0.94 -4.26 -1.45
C VAL A 37 1.69 -4.14 -0.14
N ARG A 38 2.03 -2.91 0.22
CA ARG A 38 2.71 -2.58 1.48
C ARG A 38 1.86 -1.67 2.35
N ARG A 39 1.96 -1.88 3.66
CA ARG A 39 1.36 -1.04 4.70
C ARG A 39 2.41 -0.23 5.43
N TYR A 40 2.18 1.06 5.59
CA TYR A 40 3.08 2.03 6.21
C TYR A 40 2.40 2.70 7.38
N LYS A 41 3.10 2.81 8.50
CA LYS A 41 2.80 3.82 9.51
C LYS A 41 3.45 5.14 9.10
N PHE A 42 2.87 6.26 9.52
CA PHE A 42 3.54 7.56 9.39
C PHE A 42 4.92 7.53 10.04
N GLY A 43 5.96 7.86 9.25
CA GLY A 43 7.37 7.79 9.63
C GLY A 43 8.09 6.47 9.26
N ASP A 44 7.40 5.47 8.70
CA ASP A 44 8.03 4.25 8.20
C ASP A 44 8.66 4.47 6.82
N ASN A 45 9.90 4.01 6.63
CA ASN A 45 10.61 4.16 5.36
C ASN A 45 10.52 2.92 4.43
N SER A 46 10.08 1.76 4.95
CA SER A 46 10.11 0.49 4.19
C SER A 46 8.76 -0.19 4.05
N GLY A 47 7.81 0.13 4.94
CA GLY A 47 6.52 -0.53 5.01
C GLY A 47 6.62 -2.03 5.31
N ILE A 48 5.47 -2.65 5.56
CA ILE A 48 5.31 -4.09 5.77
C ILE A 48 4.60 -4.68 4.56
N LEU A 49 5.17 -5.72 3.95
CA LEU A 49 4.51 -6.48 2.89
C LEU A 49 3.26 -7.17 3.46
N VAL A 50 2.09 -6.89 2.87
CA VAL A 50 0.81 -7.46 3.32
C VAL A 50 0.15 -8.34 2.26
N ALA A 51 0.53 -8.20 0.98
CA ALA A 51 0.10 -9.10 -0.10
C ALA A 51 1.12 -9.07 -1.26
N GLY A 52 1.18 -10.15 -2.04
CA GLY A 52 2.07 -10.27 -3.21
C GLY A 52 3.55 -10.43 -2.85
N GLY A 53 4.42 -9.80 -3.64
CA GLY A 53 5.88 -9.81 -3.45
C GLY A 53 6.60 -11.04 -4.01
N ASN A 54 5.89 -11.92 -4.72
CA ASN A 54 6.47 -13.10 -5.39
C ASN A 54 6.35 -13.01 -6.93
N GLY A 55 6.37 -11.78 -7.44
CA GLY A 55 6.26 -11.49 -8.87
C GLY A 55 4.84 -11.62 -9.41
N GLN A 56 4.72 -11.39 -10.71
CA GLN A 56 3.46 -11.38 -11.42
C GLN A 56 2.88 -12.79 -11.56
N GLY A 57 1.61 -13.02 -11.21
CA GLY A 57 0.95 -14.30 -11.44
C GLY A 57 -0.32 -14.52 -10.62
N GLY A 58 -0.98 -15.67 -10.81
CA GLY A 58 -2.23 -16.05 -10.13
C GLY A 58 -2.07 -16.99 -8.94
N GLY A 59 -0.84 -17.17 -8.42
CA GLY A 59 -0.61 -17.92 -7.19
C GLY A 59 -1.10 -17.17 -5.95
N LEU A 60 -1.36 -17.88 -4.84
CA LEU A 60 -1.90 -17.28 -3.60
C LEU A 60 -1.03 -16.18 -2.98
N ASN A 61 0.26 -16.14 -3.33
CA ASN A 61 1.24 -15.16 -2.87
C ASN A 61 1.79 -14.28 -4.00
N GLN A 62 1.16 -14.31 -5.17
CA GLN A 62 1.45 -13.47 -6.32
C GLN A 62 0.31 -12.47 -6.53
N LEU A 63 0.59 -11.39 -7.24
CA LEU A 63 -0.40 -10.44 -7.72
C LEU A 63 -0.15 -10.20 -9.20
N ASN A 64 -1.14 -9.70 -9.93
CA ASN A 64 -0.95 -9.30 -11.31
C ASN A 64 -1.51 -7.91 -11.59
N THR A 65 -0.61 -6.93 -11.65
CA THR A 65 -0.94 -5.51 -11.87
C THR A 65 -1.96 -5.00 -10.83
N PRO A 66 -1.63 -5.04 -9.52
CA PRO A 66 -2.55 -4.62 -8.47
C PRO A 66 -2.86 -3.13 -8.55
N THR A 67 -4.13 -2.78 -8.80
CA THR A 67 -4.54 -1.39 -9.11
C THR A 67 -5.34 -0.73 -8.01
N PHE A 68 -6.37 -1.39 -7.50
CA PHE A 68 -7.27 -0.83 -6.48
C PHE A 68 -7.15 -1.57 -5.17
N LEU A 69 -7.25 -0.80 -4.10
CA LEU A 69 -7.22 -1.28 -2.72
C LEU A 69 -8.48 -0.87 -1.98
N PHE A 70 -8.99 -1.78 -1.16
CA PHE A 70 -10.01 -1.50 -0.16
C PHE A 70 -9.59 -2.14 1.16
N VAL A 71 -9.83 -1.45 2.27
CA VAL A 71 -9.58 -1.97 3.62
C VAL A 71 -10.88 -1.87 4.40
N ASP A 72 -11.33 -2.99 4.96
CA ASP A 72 -12.54 -3.03 5.78
C ASP A 72 -12.28 -2.65 7.25
N ARG A 73 -13.34 -2.68 8.07
CA ARG A 73 -13.25 -2.33 9.50
C ARG A 73 -12.51 -3.36 10.34
N ASP A 74 -12.33 -4.57 9.83
CA ASP A 74 -11.55 -5.61 10.48
C ASP A 74 -10.07 -5.58 10.02
N HIS A 75 -9.69 -4.56 9.24
CA HIS A 75 -8.38 -4.34 8.64
C HIS A 75 -7.98 -5.40 7.62
N SER A 76 -8.94 -6.08 7.01
CA SER A 76 -8.68 -6.97 5.89
C SER A 76 -8.42 -6.15 4.62
N VAL A 77 -7.39 -6.53 3.86
CA VAL A 77 -6.99 -5.85 2.62
C VAL A 77 -7.52 -6.61 1.43
N TYR A 78 -8.30 -5.93 0.59
CA TYR A 78 -8.82 -6.43 -0.66
C TYR A 78 -8.06 -5.75 -1.80
N VAL A 79 -7.55 -6.56 -2.72
CA VAL A 79 -6.70 -6.11 -3.83
C VAL A 79 -7.38 -6.50 -5.13
N SER A 80 -7.60 -5.53 -6.02
CA SER A 80 -7.98 -5.82 -7.39
C SER A 80 -6.72 -6.04 -8.22
N ASP A 81 -6.55 -7.27 -8.69
CA ASP A 81 -5.53 -7.68 -9.66
C ASP A 81 -6.19 -8.28 -10.93
N TYR A 82 -5.38 -8.52 -11.97
CA TYR A 82 -5.80 -8.88 -13.33
C TYR A 82 -5.56 -10.35 -13.68
#